data_AF-A0AAJ1SNQ5-F1
#
_entry.id   AF-A0AAJ1SNQ5-F1
#
_cell.length_a   1.000
_cell.length_b   1.000
_cell.length_c   1.000
_cell.angle_alpha   90.00
_cell.angle_beta   90.00
_cell.angle_gamma   90.00
#
_symmetry.space_group_name_H-M   'P 1'
#
loop_
_entity.id
_entity.type
_entity.pdbx_description
1 polymer ?
#
loop_
_entity_poly.entity_id
_entity_poly.type
_entity_poly.pdbx_seq_one_letter_code
_entity_poly.pdbx_strand_id
1 'polypeptide(L)'
;YFNNDYTIINGHIFSTGNDEQSLYILRDEEIGKLFVDRLYLSEDTLISENLGSFPNIEGSEYLIGYRLNVHENHLYGVAFDFANNRRAGLFSYSLKDSSYTFKETDREIILEDIGFSFSKGSFIYKDQLVYFSSNGTIYFIDLETAETTKKLPTNMDLSGVFIVSVIDDEHVAIASHDHDNNLIIWELDLSSLSLTEKRRVEPSLWRKQEYLYDFQVKR
;
A
#
# COMPACT_ATOMS: atom_id res chain seq x y z
N TYR A 1 -12.76 14.92 -15.73
CA TYR A 1 -11.94 15.88 -14.96
C TYR A 1 -12.13 15.61 -13.48
N PHE A 2 -11.46 14.58 -12.95
CA PHE A 2 -11.35 14.39 -11.50
C PHE A 2 -10.06 15.09 -11.09
N ASN A 3 -10.23 16.30 -10.55
CA ASN A 3 -9.15 17.11 -9.99
C ASN A 3 -9.09 16.80 -8.49
N ASN A 4 -7.90 16.42 -8.03
CA ASN A 4 -7.36 16.46 -6.66
C ASN A 4 -8.24 15.97 -5.51
N ASP A 5 -7.79 14.90 -4.84
CA ASP A 5 -7.68 14.84 -3.38
C ASP A 5 -6.87 13.60 -3.00
N TYR A 6 -5.55 13.73 -3.07
CA TYR A 6 -4.68 12.91 -2.22
C TYR A 6 -5.09 13.16 -0.77
N THR A 7 -5.07 12.16 0.10
CA THR A 7 -5.35 12.39 1.52
C THR A 7 -4.16 13.09 2.17
N ILE A 8 -4.06 14.39 1.91
CA ILE A 8 -3.31 15.37 2.68
C ILE A 8 -4.34 15.97 3.64
N ILE A 9 -4.48 15.40 4.83
CA ILE A 9 -5.26 16.07 5.88
C ILE A 9 -4.35 17.17 6.41
N ASN A 10 -4.58 18.44 6.04
CA ASN A 10 -3.83 19.62 6.52
C ASN A 10 -2.31 19.68 6.22
N GLY A 11 -1.83 19.11 5.11
CA GLY A 11 -0.38 19.08 4.79
C GLY A 11 0.35 17.87 5.35
N HIS A 12 -0.36 16.96 6.04
CA HIS A 12 0.24 15.87 6.77
C HIS A 12 0.14 14.55 6.01
N ILE A 13 1.26 13.83 5.90
CA ILE A 13 1.34 12.48 5.36
C ILE A 13 0.84 11.53 6.44
N PHE A 14 -0.29 10.87 6.18
CA PHE A 14 -0.79 9.78 7.00
C PHE A 14 -0.69 8.46 6.22
N SER A 15 0.25 7.60 6.61
CA SER A 15 0.27 6.22 6.13
C SER A 15 0.29 5.25 7.29
N THR A 16 -0.32 4.09 7.08
CA THR A 16 -0.42 3.04 8.09
C THR A 16 0.23 1.77 7.56
N GLY A 17 0.93 1.06 8.43
CA GLY A 17 1.34 -0.33 8.20
C GLY A 17 0.91 -1.17 9.39
N ASN A 18 0.73 -2.47 9.23
CA ASN A 18 0.39 -3.33 10.36
C ASN A 18 1.03 -4.71 10.22
N ASP A 19 1.35 -5.30 11.36
CA ASP A 19 1.64 -6.73 11.48
C ASP A 19 0.54 -7.39 12.31
N GLU A 20 0.78 -8.61 12.83
CA GLU A 20 -0.18 -9.35 13.65
C GLU A 20 -0.50 -8.68 14.99
N GLN A 21 0.40 -7.85 15.52
CA GLN A 21 0.34 -7.35 16.89
C GLN A 21 0.27 -5.82 16.98
N SER A 22 0.69 -5.13 15.93
CA SER A 22 0.93 -3.70 15.93
C SER A 22 0.36 -3.00 14.70
N LEU A 23 -0.12 -1.77 14.93
CA LEU A 23 -0.40 -0.78 13.90
C LEU A 23 0.68 0.30 13.97
N TYR A 24 1.34 0.54 12.85
CA TYR A 24 2.33 1.59 12.66
C TYR A 24 1.66 2.77 11.97
N ILE A 25 1.86 3.97 12.50
CA ILE A 25 1.33 5.22 11.95
C ILE A 25 2.51 6.13 11.63
N LEU A 26 2.62 6.54 10.37
CA LEU A 26 3.39 7.72 9.98
C LEU A 26 2.47 8.94 10.08
N ARG A 27 2.90 9.95 10.83
CA ARG A 27 2.18 11.22 10.97
C ARG A 27 3.15 12.39 10.98
N ASP A 28 2.70 13.52 10.45
CA ASP A 28 3.42 14.79 10.55
C ASP A 28 2.81 15.61 11.70
N GLU A 29 3.56 15.80 12.79
CA GLU A 29 3.12 16.60 13.96
C GLU A 29 3.84 17.95 14.07
N GLU A 30 5.01 18.07 13.44
CA GLU A 30 5.81 19.29 13.41
C GLU A 30 6.25 19.52 11.96
N ILE A 31 6.08 20.75 11.45
CA ILE A 31 6.51 21.12 10.10
C ILE A 31 7.94 20.64 9.86
N GLY A 32 8.12 19.78 8.86
CA GLY A 32 9.43 19.23 8.54
C GLY A 32 9.83 17.97 9.33
N LYS A 33 8.91 17.30 10.03
CA LYS A 33 9.17 16.02 10.70
C LYS A 33 8.03 15.03 10.58
N LEU A 34 8.39 13.83 10.13
CA LEU A 34 7.51 12.66 10.18
C LEU A 34 7.84 11.83 11.40
N PHE A 35 6.81 11.47 12.15
CA PHE A 35 6.86 10.63 13.34
C PHE A 35 6.32 9.25 13.00
N VAL A 36 6.96 8.22 13.56
CA VAL A 36 6.51 6.84 13.48
C VAL A 36 6.01 6.44 14.85
N ASP A 37 4.72 6.20 14.97
CA ASP A 37 4.12 5.65 16.18
C ASP A 37 3.77 4.18 15.97
N ARG A 38 3.95 3.39 17.02
CA ARG A 38 3.46 2.02 17.12
C ARG A 38 2.33 1.95 18.14
N LEU A 39 1.20 1.43 17.70
CA LEU A 39 0.02 1.16 18.51
C LEU A 39 -0.12 -0.36 18.67
N TYR A 40 -0.22 -0.84 19.91
CA TYR A 40 -0.44 -2.27 20.18
C TYR A 40 -1.26 -2.45 21.45
N LEU A 41 -1.95 -3.59 21.54
CA LEU A 41 -2.70 -3.97 22.74
C LEU A 41 -1.81 -4.80 23.65
N SER A 42 -1.69 -4.38 24.91
CA SER A 42 -1.01 -5.13 25.98
C SER A 42 -1.92 -5.20 27.19
N GLU A 43 -2.28 -6.40 27.63
CA GLU A 43 -3.12 -6.63 28.82
C GLU A 43 -4.37 -5.71 28.83
N ASP A 44 -5.10 -5.69 27.72
CA ASP A 44 -6.30 -4.87 27.48
C ASP A 44 -6.09 -3.34 27.47
N THR A 45 -4.84 -2.88 27.48
CA THR A 45 -4.49 -1.47 27.34
C THR A 45 -3.96 -1.22 25.93
N LEU A 46 -4.54 -0.23 25.23
CA LEU A 46 -3.96 0.29 24.00
C LEU A 46 -2.74 1.15 24.38
N ILE A 47 -1.55 0.67 24.01
CA ILE A 47 -0.30 1.38 24.18
C ILE A 47 0.02 2.12 22.88
N SER A 48 0.43 3.38 23.02
CA SER A 48 1.03 4.17 21.95
C SER A 48 2.48 4.47 22.29
N GLU A 49 3.38 4.11 21.39
CA GLU A 49 4.81 4.31 21.54
C GLU A 49 5.35 5.07 20.32
N ASN A 50 6.01 6.21 20.57
CA ASN A 50 6.74 6.89 19.51
C ASN A 50 8.08 6.18 19.26
N LEU A 51 8.25 5.62 18.08
CA LEU A 51 9.47 4.92 17.65
C LEU A 51 10.55 5.88 17.13
N GLY A 52 10.15 7.10 16.81
CA GLY A 52 11.05 8.19 16.47
C GLY A 52 10.42 9.20 15.54
N SER A 53 11.27 10.12 15.11
CA SER A 53 10.97 11.12 14.09
C SER A 53 12.13 11.23 13.13
N PHE A 54 11.86 11.50 11.86
CA PHE A 54 12.90 11.83 10.89
C PHE A 54 12.60 13.17 10.20
N PRO A 55 13.64 13.92 9.80
CA PRO A 55 13.45 15.16 9.08
C PRO A 55 12.70 14.86 7.78
N ASN A 56 11.53 15.43 7.66
CA ASN A 56 10.99 15.78 6.35
C ASN A 56 11.84 16.99 5.94
N ILE A 57 13.00 16.73 5.30
CA ILE A 57 14.00 17.75 4.98
C ILE A 57 13.25 18.97 4.43
N GLU A 58 13.55 20.17 4.91
CA GLU A 58 12.92 21.41 4.43
C GLU A 58 12.93 21.42 2.89
N GLY A 59 11.76 21.27 2.27
CA GLY A 59 11.57 21.19 0.81
C GLY A 59 11.32 19.80 0.23
N SER A 60 11.67 18.71 0.92
CA SER A 60 11.27 17.34 0.59
C SER A 60 9.86 17.09 1.12
N GLU A 61 8.87 17.05 0.23
CA GLU A 61 7.53 16.56 0.56
C GLU A 61 7.40 15.17 -0.07
N TYR A 62 7.40 14.11 0.74
CA TYR A 62 7.17 12.76 0.24
C TYR A 62 5.67 12.45 0.24
N LEU A 63 5.13 11.86 -0.82
CA LEU A 63 3.80 11.24 -0.76
C LEU A 63 3.96 9.72 -0.75
N ILE A 64 3.50 9.04 0.29
CA ILE A 64 3.43 7.57 0.29
C ILE A 64 2.19 7.15 -0.51
N GLY A 65 2.37 6.32 -1.55
CA GLY A 65 1.30 5.95 -2.48
C GLY A 65 0.17 5.12 -1.86
N TYR A 66 0.51 4.17 -0.98
CA TYR A 66 -0.45 3.33 -0.27
C TYR A 66 -0.06 3.16 1.20
N ARG A 67 -0.61 2.12 1.84
CA ARG A 67 -0.15 1.63 3.14
C ARG A 67 1.30 1.16 3.08
N LEU A 68 1.98 1.29 4.21
CA LEU A 68 3.29 0.70 4.42
C LEU A 68 3.14 -0.78 4.71
N ASN A 69 4.12 -1.56 4.28
CA ASN A 69 4.19 -2.98 4.57
C ASN A 69 5.30 -3.23 5.57
N VAL A 70 4.99 -3.97 6.62
CA VAL A 70 5.97 -4.39 7.62
C VAL A 70 6.68 -5.62 7.06
N HIS A 71 8.01 -5.58 7.01
CA HIS A 71 8.83 -6.75 6.71
C HIS A 71 10.09 -6.71 7.55
N GLU A 72 10.33 -7.81 8.27
CA GLU A 72 11.36 -7.88 9.31
C GLU A 72 11.25 -6.68 10.28
N ASN A 73 12.31 -5.89 10.43
CA ASN A 73 12.35 -4.69 11.26
C ASN A 73 12.19 -3.40 10.44
N HIS A 74 11.48 -3.45 9.31
CA HIS A 74 11.32 -2.31 8.42
C HIS A 74 9.87 -2.06 7.99
N LEU A 75 9.53 -0.80 7.77
CA LEU A 75 8.33 -0.38 7.04
C LEU A 75 8.72 -0.02 5.62
N TYR A 76 8.03 -0.56 4.62
CA TYR A 76 8.30 -0.32 3.20
C TYR A 76 7.09 0.26 2.47
N GLY A 77 7.33 1.13 1.50
CA GLY A 77 6.30 1.60 0.59
C GLY A 77 6.88 2.31 -0.63
N VAL A 78 6.05 2.52 -1.65
CA VAL A 78 6.41 3.45 -2.73
C VAL A 78 6.07 4.86 -2.28
N ALA A 79 7.03 5.77 -2.45
CA ALA A 79 6.90 7.18 -2.11
C ALA A 79 7.30 8.06 -3.30
N PHE A 80 6.76 9.27 -3.35
CA PHE A 80 7.04 10.24 -4.42
C PHE A 80 7.66 11.50 -3.83
N ASP A 81 8.84 11.87 -4.31
CA ASP A 81 9.59 13.03 -3.82
C ASP A 81 9.23 14.30 -4.60
N PHE A 82 8.42 15.17 -4.01
CA PHE A 82 7.97 16.41 -4.65
C PHE A 82 9.09 17.45 -4.83
N ALA A 83 10.17 17.40 -4.03
CA ALA A 83 11.33 18.28 -4.23
C ALA A 83 12.05 17.94 -5.53
N ASN A 84 12.08 16.65 -5.88
CA ASN A 84 12.89 16.09 -6.95
C ASN A 84 12.01 15.60 -8.11
N ASN A 85 11.15 16.48 -8.63
CA ASN A 85 10.26 16.20 -9.79
C ASN A 85 9.30 15.03 -9.58
N ARG A 86 8.83 14.79 -8.35
CA ARG A 86 7.86 13.73 -8.02
C ARG A 86 8.35 12.34 -8.42
N ARG A 87 9.66 12.10 -8.31
CA ARG A 87 10.24 10.79 -8.62
C ARG A 87 9.72 9.75 -7.64
N ALA A 88 9.27 8.62 -8.18
CA ALA A 88 8.96 7.45 -7.38
C ALA A 88 10.25 6.85 -6.79
N GLY A 89 10.14 6.35 -5.57
CA GLY A 89 11.19 5.63 -4.90
C GLY A 89 10.64 4.63 -3.89
N LEU A 90 11.45 3.64 -3.57
CA LEU A 90 11.24 2.77 -2.45
C LEU A 90 11.61 3.54 -1.17
N PHE A 91 10.60 3.82 -0.37
CA PHE A 91 10.77 4.30 1.00
C PHE A 91 10.94 3.10 1.94
N SER A 92 11.90 3.21 2.85
CA SER A 92 12.05 2.28 3.96
C SER A 92 12.27 3.02 5.28
N TYR A 93 11.76 2.47 6.39
CA TYR A 93 12.06 2.92 7.74
C TYR A 93 12.49 1.75 8.61
N SER A 94 13.71 1.78 9.16
CA SER A 94 14.22 0.80 10.12
C SER A 94 13.62 1.07 11.51
N LEU A 95 12.83 0.12 12.00
CA LEU A 95 12.28 0.11 13.35
C LEU A 95 13.36 -0.11 14.42
N LYS A 96 14.50 -0.68 14.03
CA LYS A 96 15.62 -0.97 14.93
C LYS A 96 16.55 0.24 15.10
N ASP A 97 16.90 0.87 13.99
CA ASP A 97 17.89 1.95 13.95
C ASP A 97 17.24 3.33 13.93
N SER A 98 15.90 3.38 13.93
CA SER A 98 15.07 4.58 13.84
C SER A 98 15.50 5.52 12.71
N SER A 99 15.84 4.94 11.55
CA SER A 99 16.37 5.65 10.39
C SER A 99 15.56 5.35 9.13
N TYR A 100 15.53 6.28 8.18
CA TYR A 100 14.82 6.11 6.92
C TYR A 100 15.77 6.07 5.73
N THR A 101 15.36 5.42 4.65
CA THR A 101 16.00 5.52 3.34
C THR A 101 14.98 5.75 2.25
N PHE A 102 15.40 6.44 1.19
CA PHE A 102 14.64 6.61 -0.04
C PHE A 102 15.57 6.27 -1.21
N LYS A 103 15.22 5.26 -1.99
CA LYS A 103 15.96 4.82 -3.16
C LYS A 103 15.07 5.01 -4.38
N GLU A 104 15.50 5.79 -5.36
CA GLU A 104 14.72 5.98 -6.59
C GLU A 104 14.46 4.62 -7.26
N THR A 105 13.21 4.38 -7.66
CA THR A 105 12.88 3.23 -8.50
C THR A 105 13.14 3.60 -9.97
N ASP A 106 13.01 2.61 -10.85
CA ASP A 106 12.94 2.88 -12.29
C ASP A 106 11.81 3.91 -12.57
N ARG A 107 12.06 4.85 -13.49
CA ARG A 107 11.20 6.02 -13.77
C ARG A 107 9.86 5.69 -14.46
N GLU A 108 9.31 4.52 -14.20
CA GLU A 108 8.09 4.02 -14.82
C GLU A 108 6.88 4.14 -13.93
N ILE A 109 7.07 4.19 -12.61
CA ILE A 109 6.00 4.47 -11.66
C ILE A 109 5.93 5.99 -11.52
N ILE A 110 4.79 6.57 -11.88
CA ILE A 110 4.56 8.03 -11.79
C ILE A 110 3.52 8.36 -10.72
N LEU A 111 3.41 9.63 -10.33
CA LEU A 111 2.50 10.03 -9.25
C LEU A 111 1.03 9.71 -9.61
N GLU A 112 0.68 9.86 -10.89
CA GLU A 112 -0.64 9.58 -11.45
C GLU A 112 -1.03 8.10 -11.39
N ASP A 113 -0.04 7.22 -11.17
CA ASP A 113 -0.19 5.78 -11.07
C ASP A 113 -0.59 5.30 -9.65
N ILE A 114 -0.78 6.23 -8.72
CA ILE A 114 -1.40 5.93 -7.43
C ILE A 114 -2.91 5.81 -7.62
N GLY A 115 -3.51 4.72 -7.13
CA GLY A 115 -4.96 4.57 -7.04
C GLY A 115 -5.57 5.41 -5.92
N PHE A 116 -6.72 5.00 -5.39
CA PHE A 116 -7.30 5.67 -4.23
C PHE A 116 -6.43 5.51 -2.97
N SER A 117 -6.23 6.60 -2.21
CA SER A 117 -5.38 6.62 -1.00
C SER A 117 -5.80 5.63 0.10
N PHE A 118 -7.06 5.17 0.10
CA PHE A 118 -7.56 4.19 1.06
C PHE A 118 -7.35 2.73 0.63
N SER A 119 -6.91 2.50 -0.61
CA SER A 119 -6.64 1.16 -1.15
C SER A 119 -5.47 0.49 -0.43
N LYS A 120 -5.57 -0.82 -0.21
CA LYS A 120 -4.41 -1.65 0.17
C LYS A 120 -3.72 -2.11 -1.11
N GLY A 121 -2.92 -1.23 -1.70
CA GLY A 121 -2.37 -1.43 -3.04
C GLY A 121 -0.99 -2.10 -3.10
N SER A 122 -0.47 -2.63 -1.99
CA SER A 122 0.83 -3.29 -1.98
C SER A 122 0.92 -4.34 -0.88
N PHE A 123 1.87 -5.26 -1.04
CA PHE A 123 2.23 -6.26 -0.04
C PHE A 123 3.69 -6.71 -0.24
N ILE A 124 4.20 -7.54 0.67
CA ILE A 124 5.57 -8.07 0.61
C ILE A 124 5.53 -9.53 0.14
N TYR A 125 6.34 -9.84 -0.87
CA TYR A 125 6.56 -11.20 -1.35
C TYR A 125 8.06 -11.48 -1.36
N LYS A 126 8.51 -12.33 -0.42
CA LYS A 126 9.95 -12.55 -0.17
C LYS A 126 10.63 -11.18 0.09
N ASP A 127 11.76 -10.92 -0.54
CA ASP A 127 12.50 -9.66 -0.41
C ASP A 127 12.04 -8.58 -1.41
N GLN A 128 10.75 -8.58 -1.76
CA GLN A 128 10.19 -7.66 -2.75
C GLN A 128 8.91 -6.98 -2.26
N LEU A 129 8.79 -5.68 -2.55
CA LEU A 129 7.53 -4.95 -2.48
C LEU A 129 6.76 -5.17 -3.78
N VAL A 130 5.60 -5.82 -3.69
CA VAL A 130 4.66 -5.95 -4.81
C VAL A 130 3.70 -4.77 -4.77
N TYR A 131 3.77 -3.92 -5.78
CA TYR A 131 3.02 -2.66 -5.89
C TYR A 131 2.02 -2.72 -7.04
N PHE A 132 0.74 -2.47 -6.74
CA PHE A 132 -0.36 -2.43 -7.70
C PHE A 132 -0.60 -0.99 -8.14
N SER A 133 -0.23 -0.68 -9.38
CA SER A 133 -0.45 0.64 -9.95
C SER A 133 -1.86 0.79 -10.53
N SER A 134 -2.42 1.99 -10.43
CA SER A 134 -3.68 2.35 -11.12
C SER A 134 -3.55 2.31 -12.64
N ASN A 135 -2.33 2.27 -13.19
CA ASN A 135 -2.09 2.09 -14.62
C ASN A 135 -2.33 0.64 -15.11
N GLY A 136 -2.73 -0.26 -14.20
CA GLY A 136 -3.01 -1.66 -14.50
C GLY A 136 -1.79 -2.57 -14.46
N THR A 137 -0.61 -2.08 -14.05
CA THR A 137 0.61 -2.88 -13.92
C THR A 137 0.90 -3.21 -12.46
N ILE A 138 1.30 -4.46 -12.21
CA ILE A 138 1.85 -4.91 -10.93
C ILE A 138 3.38 -4.90 -11.04
N TYR A 139 4.03 -4.16 -10.16
CA TYR A 139 5.48 -3.99 -10.10
C TYR A 139 6.04 -4.81 -8.94
N PHE A 140 7.14 -5.51 -9.18
CA PHE A 140 7.90 -6.23 -8.16
C PHE A 140 9.21 -5.48 -7.93
N ILE A 141 9.31 -4.79 -6.80
CA ILE A 141 10.41 -3.89 -6.47
C ILE A 141 11.29 -4.56 -5.42
N ASP A 142 12.56 -4.76 -5.71
CA ASP A 142 13.51 -5.35 -4.78
C ASP A 142 13.75 -4.44 -3.57
N LEU A 143 13.65 -4.98 -2.35
CA LEU A 143 13.72 -4.20 -1.12
C LEU A 143 15.13 -3.66 -0.84
N GLU A 144 16.18 -4.29 -1.37
CA GLU A 144 17.56 -3.87 -1.17
C GLU A 144 18.00 -2.83 -2.20
N THR A 145 17.66 -3.03 -3.47
CA THR A 145 18.18 -2.23 -4.59
C THR A 145 17.20 -1.19 -5.09
N ALA A 146 15.90 -1.32 -4.77
CA ALA A 146 14.79 -0.56 -5.36
C ALA A 146 14.60 -0.75 -6.88
N GLU A 147 15.28 -1.73 -7.49
CA GLU A 147 15.11 -2.06 -8.89
C GLU A 147 13.79 -2.82 -9.13
N THR A 148 13.14 -2.55 -10.26
CA THR A 148 11.97 -3.33 -10.67
C THR A 148 12.42 -4.65 -11.27
N THR A 149 12.35 -5.71 -10.48
CA THR A 149 12.73 -7.06 -10.93
C THR A 149 11.72 -7.69 -11.89
N LYS A 150 10.44 -7.29 -11.79
CA LYS A 150 9.38 -7.81 -12.65
C LYS A 150 8.20 -6.86 -12.80
N LYS A 151 7.53 -6.95 -13.95
CA LYS A 151 6.33 -6.20 -14.31
C LYS A 151 5.29 -7.16 -14.86
N LEU A 152 4.07 -7.05 -14.37
CA LEU A 152 2.93 -7.82 -14.83
C LEU A 152 1.80 -6.86 -15.22
N PRO A 153 1.65 -6.55 -16.53
CA PRO A 153 0.49 -5.84 -17.02
C PRO A 153 -0.77 -6.67 -16.78
N THR A 154 -1.83 -6.02 -16.32
CA THR A 154 -3.12 -6.64 -16.03
C THR A 154 -4.23 -5.92 -16.78
N ASN A 155 -5.35 -6.61 -16.95
CA ASN A 155 -6.60 -6.03 -17.43
C ASN A 155 -7.54 -5.60 -16.28
N MET A 156 -7.05 -5.61 -15.04
CA MET A 156 -7.82 -5.15 -13.90
C MET A 156 -7.95 -3.64 -13.93
N ASP A 157 -9.16 -3.14 -13.66
CA ASP A 157 -9.32 -1.74 -13.32
C ASP A 157 -8.88 -1.52 -11.86
N LEU A 158 -7.71 -0.89 -11.71
CA LEU A 158 -7.11 -0.52 -10.43
C LEU A 158 -7.17 1.00 -10.20
N SER A 159 -7.89 1.74 -11.06
CA SER A 159 -8.06 3.18 -10.92
C SER A 159 -9.01 3.55 -9.77
N GLY A 160 -9.85 2.60 -9.34
CA GLY A 160 -10.77 2.74 -8.21
C GLY A 160 -10.19 2.36 -6.85
N VAL A 161 -11.10 2.13 -5.89
CA VAL A 161 -10.77 1.51 -4.59
C VAL A 161 -10.63 0.01 -4.77
N PHE A 162 -9.50 -0.53 -4.33
CA PHE A 162 -9.22 -1.96 -4.35
C PHE A 162 -8.49 -2.41 -3.08
N ILE A 163 -8.65 -3.68 -2.75
CA ILE A 163 -8.06 -4.28 -1.56
C ILE A 163 -7.29 -5.52 -1.99
N VAL A 164 -6.02 -5.57 -1.61
CA VAL A 164 -5.17 -6.75 -1.77
C VAL A 164 -5.02 -7.44 -0.42
N SER A 165 -5.07 -8.77 -0.42
CA SER A 165 -4.81 -9.62 0.74
C SER A 165 -4.03 -10.86 0.32
N VAL A 166 -2.93 -11.13 1.00
CA VAL A 166 -2.20 -12.39 0.84
C VAL A 166 -3.06 -13.51 1.42
N ILE A 167 -3.22 -14.61 0.67
CA ILE A 167 -3.93 -15.82 1.11
C ILE A 167 -2.91 -16.79 1.73
N ASP A 168 -1.84 -17.05 0.97
CA ASP A 168 -0.70 -17.88 1.36
C ASP A 168 0.57 -17.44 0.59
N ASP A 169 1.65 -18.23 0.67
CA ASP A 169 2.94 -17.91 0.05
C ASP A 169 2.89 -17.77 -1.48
N GLU A 170 1.87 -18.31 -2.13
CA GLU A 170 1.74 -18.36 -3.59
C GLU A 170 0.52 -17.60 -4.10
N HIS A 171 -0.51 -17.38 -3.29
CA HIS A 171 -1.79 -16.84 -3.75
C HIS A 171 -2.16 -15.53 -3.06
N VAL A 172 -2.68 -14.60 -3.86
CA VAL A 172 -3.11 -13.28 -3.41
C VAL A 172 -4.53 -13.00 -3.91
N ALA A 173 -5.42 -12.65 -2.99
CA ALA A 173 -6.76 -12.17 -3.30
C ALA A 173 -6.72 -10.67 -3.60
N ILE A 174 -7.38 -10.27 -4.69
CA ILE A 174 -7.59 -8.86 -5.03
C ILE A 174 -9.08 -8.64 -5.20
N ALA A 175 -9.63 -7.67 -4.47
CA ALA A 175 -10.99 -7.19 -4.66
C ALA A 175 -10.94 -5.80 -5.31
N SER A 176 -11.56 -5.66 -6.48
CA SER A 176 -11.68 -4.38 -7.19
C SER A 176 -13.12 -4.15 -7.66
N HIS A 177 -13.39 -3.01 -8.29
CA HIS A 177 -14.65 -2.79 -8.99
C HIS A 177 -14.40 -2.33 -10.42
N ASP A 178 -15.31 -2.69 -11.33
CA ASP A 178 -15.31 -2.16 -12.69
C ASP A 178 -16.11 -0.84 -12.80
N HIS A 179 -16.15 -0.30 -14.01
CA HIS A 179 -16.89 0.91 -14.35
C HIS A 179 -18.39 0.85 -13.99
N ASP A 180 -18.99 -0.34 -14.03
CA ASP A 180 -20.40 -0.57 -13.67
C ASP A 180 -20.59 -0.80 -12.17
N ASN A 181 -19.53 -0.65 -11.36
CA ASN A 181 -19.47 -0.90 -9.93
C ASN A 181 -19.72 -2.37 -9.53
N ASN A 182 -19.52 -3.33 -10.44
CA ASN A 182 -19.50 -4.74 -10.05
C ASN A 182 -18.28 -4.99 -9.18
N LEU A 183 -18.45 -5.69 -8.05
CA LEU A 183 -17.32 -6.18 -7.26
C LEU A 183 -16.72 -7.39 -7.99
N ILE A 184 -15.43 -7.32 -8.30
CA ILE A 184 -14.70 -8.41 -8.94
C ILE A 184 -13.65 -8.94 -7.96
N ILE A 185 -13.64 -10.25 -7.77
CA ILE A 185 -12.65 -10.96 -6.98
C ILE A 185 -11.70 -11.69 -7.91
N TRP A 186 -10.42 -11.38 -7.78
CA TRP A 186 -9.33 -11.98 -8.54
C TRP A 186 -8.43 -12.77 -7.61
N GLU A 187 -7.78 -13.78 -8.18
CA GLU A 187 -6.64 -14.46 -7.56
C GLU A 187 -5.41 -14.24 -8.46
N LEU A 188 -4.32 -13.78 -7.86
CA LEU A 188 -2.99 -13.75 -8.46
C LEU A 188 -2.17 -14.92 -7.88
N ASP A 189 -1.73 -15.81 -8.76
CA ASP A 189 -0.76 -16.87 -8.44
C ASP A 189 0.65 -16.31 -8.70
N LEU A 190 1.47 -16.23 -7.65
CA LEU A 190 2.82 -15.66 -7.65
C LEU A 190 3.87 -16.58 -8.29
N SER A 191 3.59 -17.88 -8.40
CA SER A 191 4.46 -18.87 -9.03
C SER A 191 4.37 -18.78 -10.56
N SER A 192 3.14 -18.72 -11.07
CA SER A 192 2.86 -18.66 -12.51
C SER A 192 2.70 -17.23 -13.03
N LEU A 193 2.50 -16.27 -12.12
CA LEU A 193 2.09 -14.89 -12.42
C LEU A 193 0.89 -14.82 -13.33
N SER A 194 -0.07 -15.70 -13.06
CA SER A 194 -1.36 -15.68 -13.72
C SER A 194 -2.38 -15.03 -12.80
N LEU A 195 -3.22 -14.19 -13.42
CA LEU A 195 -4.34 -13.55 -12.76
C LEU A 195 -5.63 -14.18 -13.28
N THR A 196 -6.49 -14.60 -12.35
CA THR A 196 -7.77 -15.25 -12.69
C THR A 196 -8.93 -14.53 -12.01
N GLU A 197 -9.95 -14.15 -12.78
CA GLU A 197 -11.24 -13.71 -12.23
C GLU A 197 -11.93 -14.92 -11.58
N LYS A 198 -12.14 -14.88 -10.27
CA LYS A 198 -12.82 -15.94 -9.51
C LYS A 198 -14.31 -15.71 -9.39
N ARG A 199 -14.70 -14.45 -9.26
CA ARG A 199 -16.11 -14.08 -9.04
C ARG A 199 -16.37 -12.64 -9.45
N ARG A 200 -17.58 -12.41 -9.93
CA ARG A 200 -18.15 -11.09 -10.21
C ARG A 200 -19.50 -10.98 -9.52
N VAL A 201 -19.74 -9.87 -8.81
CA VAL A 201 -20.94 -9.62 -8.02
C VAL A 201 -21.51 -8.25 -8.36
N GLU A 202 -22.76 -8.22 -8.81
CA GLU A 202 -23.44 -6.97 -9.20
C GLU A 202 -23.72 -6.05 -7.99
N PRO A 203 -23.75 -4.72 -8.18
CA PRO A 203 -24.00 -3.74 -7.12
C PRO A 203 -25.21 -4.03 -6.23
N SER A 204 -26.28 -4.56 -6.84
CA SER A 204 -27.55 -4.86 -6.18
C SER A 204 -27.43 -5.93 -5.07
N LEU A 205 -26.40 -6.78 -5.14
CA LEU A 205 -26.18 -7.91 -4.25
C LEU A 205 -25.23 -7.60 -3.10
N TRP A 206 -24.19 -6.79 -3.32
CA TRP A 206 -23.20 -6.48 -2.28
C TRP A 206 -23.47 -5.17 -1.51
N ARG A 207 -24.30 -4.26 -2.05
CA ARG A 207 -24.77 -3.07 -1.31
C ARG A 207 -25.88 -3.38 -0.30
N LYS A 208 -26.54 -4.54 -0.44
CA LYS A 208 -27.38 -5.08 0.63
C LYS A 208 -26.46 -5.79 1.63
N GLN A 209 -26.41 -5.30 2.86
CA GLN A 209 -25.61 -5.86 3.96
C GLN A 209 -25.87 -7.36 4.27
N GLU A 210 -26.79 -8.02 3.57
CA GLU A 210 -27.20 -9.40 3.78
C GLU A 210 -26.15 -10.46 3.38
N TYR A 211 -25.11 -10.10 2.62
CA TYR A 211 -24.13 -11.08 2.09
C TYR A 211 -22.68 -10.91 2.54
N LEU A 212 -22.38 -9.93 3.40
CA LEU A 212 -21.03 -9.79 3.97
C LEU A 212 -20.62 -10.99 4.86
N TYR A 213 -21.59 -11.79 5.31
CA TYR A 213 -21.35 -13.01 6.10
C TYR A 213 -21.01 -14.25 5.26
N ASP A 214 -21.22 -14.22 3.95
CA ASP A 214 -21.01 -15.38 3.06
C ASP A 214 -19.58 -15.48 2.51
N PHE A 215 -18.70 -14.54 2.88
CA PHE A 215 -17.25 -14.58 2.56
C PHE A 215 -16.44 -15.46 3.53
N GLN A 216 -17.11 -16.17 4.45
CA GLN A 216 -16.45 -17.22 5.23
C GLN A 216 -16.11 -18.39 4.30
N VAL A 217 -14.83 -18.46 3.94
CA VAL A 217 -14.21 -19.64 3.32
C VAL A 217 -14.64 -20.86 4.14
N LYS A 218 -15.39 -21.78 3.53
CA LYS A 218 -15.67 -23.08 4.15
C LYS A 218 -14.31 -23.74 4.41
N ARG A 219 -14.03 -24.01 5.69
CA ARG A 219 -12.94 -24.90 6.11
C ARG A 219 -13.03 -26.26 5.42
#